data_AF-A0A9D6N7Y3-F1
#
_entry.id   AF-A0A9D6N7Y3-F1
#
_cell.length_a   1.000
_cell.length_b   1.000
_cell.length_c   1.000
_cell.angle_alpha   90.00
_cell.angle_beta   90.00
_cell.angle_gamma   90.00
#
_symmetry.space_group_name_H-M   'P 1'
#
loop_
_entity.id
_entity.type
_entity.pdbx_description
1 polymer ?
#
loop_
_entity_poly.entity_id
_entity_poly.type
_entity_poly.pdbx_seq_one_letter_code
_entity_poly.pdbx_strand_id
1 'polypeptide(L)'
;MLENVDQVMNRMRQIEARMESNPVDSAAFQQMMSGAMDRNPVSRNRSDAASLKANQLSSLQMLSMMRQPLGAQGIYGVPTDATDKLTPQAQNTPDSCGQTSVAMCVNALTGKKLIDHDIDSRYGFELLNALNGESREAGYRWDDGGEITPGSWELIDRKVNVEKIPVIVALNGPEFSPSGRGHIVTIIKTEGDTVHFADPATGQVRTTTKHAMNMAPSHPDGNFIFYATREQPALPLFPGV
;
A
#
# COMPACT_ATOMS: atom_id res chain seq x y z
N MET A 1 -34.32 -10.02 -2.17
CA MET A 1 -33.89 -9.93 -3.58
C MET A 1 -34.40 -8.68 -4.31
N LEU A 2 -35.47 -8.02 -3.87
CA LEU A 2 -35.94 -6.76 -4.49
C LEU A 2 -35.21 -5.49 -3.96
N GLU A 3 -34.73 -5.50 -2.71
CA GLU A 3 -34.05 -4.33 -2.10
C GLU A 3 -32.70 -3.96 -2.76
N ASN A 4 -31.98 -4.94 -3.33
CA ASN A 4 -30.70 -4.70 -4.01
C ASN A 4 -30.87 -4.00 -5.36
N VAL A 5 -32.02 -4.17 -6.02
CA VAL A 5 -32.27 -3.55 -7.34
C VAL A 5 -32.59 -2.06 -7.17
N ASP A 6 -33.35 -1.71 -6.13
CA ASP A 6 -33.66 -0.30 -5.83
C ASP A 6 -32.42 0.50 -5.40
N GLN A 7 -31.47 -0.15 -4.72
CA GLN A 7 -30.20 0.48 -4.33
C GLN A 7 -29.29 0.74 -5.53
N VAL A 8 -29.28 -0.15 -6.52
CA VAL A 8 -28.54 0.00 -7.77
C VAL A 8 -29.16 1.09 -8.66
N MET A 9 -30.49 1.13 -8.76
CA MET A 9 -31.19 2.14 -9.57
C MET A 9 -31.06 3.55 -8.99
N ASN A 10 -31.02 3.69 -7.66
CA ASN A 10 -30.76 4.98 -7.01
C ASN A 10 -29.31 5.46 -7.21
N ARG A 11 -28.33 4.56 -7.28
CA ARG A 11 -26.94 4.91 -7.59
C ARG A 11 -26.76 5.38 -9.03
N MET A 12 -27.42 4.75 -9.99
CA MET A 12 -27.34 5.18 -11.41
C MET A 12 -27.89 6.60 -11.61
N ARG A 13 -29.04 6.94 -11.02
CA ARG A 13 -29.61 8.30 -11.13
C ARG A 13 -28.73 9.38 -10.48
N GLN A 14 -28.00 9.06 -9.42
CA GLN A 14 -27.08 10.00 -8.79
C GLN A 14 -25.81 10.25 -9.62
N ILE A 15 -25.41 9.29 -10.46
CA ILE A 15 -24.28 9.45 -11.38
C ILE A 15 -24.68 10.34 -12.56
N GLU A 16 -25.85 10.10 -13.15
CA GLU A 16 -26.37 10.90 -14.26
C GLU A 16 -26.55 12.37 -13.87
N ALA A 17 -27.09 12.64 -12.68
CA ALA A 17 -27.24 14.01 -12.16
C ALA A 17 -25.90 14.74 -11.91
N ARG A 18 -24.79 14.03 -11.71
CA ARG A 18 -23.45 14.61 -11.53
C ARG A 18 -22.71 14.86 -12.84
N MET A 19 -23.09 14.16 -13.91
CA MET A 19 -22.49 14.36 -15.24
C MET A 19 -23.06 15.58 -15.97
N GLU A 20 -24.28 16.03 -15.64
CA GLU A 20 -24.90 17.20 -16.27
C GLU A 20 -24.47 18.56 -15.68
N SER A 21 -23.76 18.61 -14.54
CA SER A 21 -23.66 19.86 -13.76
C SER A 21 -22.31 20.60 -13.74
N ASN A 22 -21.28 20.24 -14.51
CA ASN A 22 -20.00 20.95 -14.44
C ASN A 22 -19.40 21.29 -15.81
N PRO A 23 -19.52 22.55 -16.30
CA PRO A 23 -18.66 23.02 -17.37
C PRO A 23 -17.22 23.18 -16.85
N VAL A 24 -16.24 22.65 -17.58
CA VAL A 24 -14.82 22.79 -17.27
C VAL A 24 -14.41 24.25 -17.46
N ASP A 25 -14.06 24.93 -16.36
CA ASP A 25 -13.67 26.34 -16.39
C ASP A 25 -12.28 26.53 -17.02
N SER A 26 -12.30 26.86 -18.31
CA SER A 26 -11.10 26.99 -19.16
C SER A 26 -10.22 28.19 -18.77
N ALA A 27 -10.71 29.11 -17.93
CA ALA A 27 -9.95 30.28 -17.48
C ALA A 27 -8.92 29.92 -16.40
N ALA A 28 -9.27 29.01 -15.48
CA ALA A 28 -8.34 28.54 -14.43
C ALA A 28 -7.15 27.75 -15.02
N PHE A 29 -7.36 27.07 -16.15
CA PHE A 29 -6.32 26.32 -16.85
C PHE A 29 -5.31 27.23 -17.58
N GLN A 30 -5.76 28.35 -18.17
CA GLN A 30 -4.87 29.30 -18.85
C GLN A 30 -3.96 30.07 -17.86
N GLN A 31 -4.45 30.33 -16.65
CA GLN A 31 -3.68 31.06 -15.64
C GLN A 31 -2.53 30.23 -15.04
N MET A 32 -2.62 28.90 -15.09
CA MET A 32 -1.57 27.99 -14.62
C MET A 32 -0.38 27.90 -15.59
N MET A 33 -0.60 28.11 -16.89
CA MET A 33 0.45 27.99 -17.92
C MET A 33 1.30 29.27 -18.09
N SER A 34 0.84 30.43 -17.61
CA SER A 34 1.56 31.70 -17.76
C SER A 34 2.59 32.00 -16.65
N GLY A 35 2.66 31.18 -15.60
CA GLY A 35 3.53 31.42 -14.43
C GLY A 35 4.96 30.89 -14.53
N ALA A 36 5.32 30.20 -15.62
CA ALA A 36 6.55 29.39 -15.71
C ALA A 36 7.71 30.04 -16.50
N MET A 37 7.75 31.37 -16.60
CA MET A 37 8.93 32.08 -17.10
C MET A 37 9.19 33.34 -16.29
N ASP A 38 9.92 33.22 -15.18
CA ASP A 38 11.00 34.16 -14.89
C ASP A 38 11.87 33.77 -13.68
N ARG A 39 13.18 33.98 -13.85
CA ARG A 39 14.27 34.12 -12.85
C ARG A 39 15.13 32.90 -12.48
N ASN A 40 16.42 33.07 -12.80
CA ASN A 40 17.60 32.54 -12.14
C ASN A 40 18.70 33.64 -12.21
N PRO A 41 19.87 33.57 -11.53
CA PRO A 41 20.16 33.34 -10.11
C PRO A 41 21.09 34.44 -9.50
N VAL A 42 21.15 34.61 -8.17
CA VAL A 42 22.30 35.27 -7.50
C VAL A 42 22.65 34.60 -6.16
N SER A 43 23.94 34.32 -6.01
CA SER A 43 24.66 33.72 -4.89
C SER A 43 24.94 34.68 -3.72
N ARG A 44 24.93 34.20 -2.47
CA ARG A 44 26.03 34.37 -1.48
C ARG A 44 25.78 33.66 -0.13
N ASN A 45 26.77 32.81 0.21
CA ASN A 45 27.25 32.30 1.51
C ASN A 45 26.66 32.86 2.82
N ARG A 46 26.34 31.97 3.77
CA ARG A 46 27.21 31.63 4.91
C ARG A 46 26.70 30.43 5.72
N SER A 47 27.68 29.67 6.18
CA SER A 47 27.69 28.52 7.08
C SER A 47 27.14 28.82 8.48
N ASP A 48 26.45 27.84 9.06
CA ASP A 48 26.69 27.27 10.41
C ASP A 48 25.41 26.63 10.97
N ALA A 49 25.30 25.30 10.91
CA ALA A 49 24.58 24.51 11.92
C ALA A 49 24.80 22.99 11.73
N ALA A 50 25.38 22.39 12.77
CA ALA A 50 25.14 21.01 13.21
C ALA A 50 25.59 19.86 12.30
N SER A 51 26.90 19.61 12.31
CA SER A 51 27.43 18.25 12.29
C SER A 51 27.01 17.52 13.58
N LEU A 52 25.87 16.82 13.53
CA LEU A 52 25.45 15.86 14.54
C LEU A 52 25.45 14.45 13.93
N LYS A 53 26.66 13.89 13.91
CA LYS A 53 27.02 12.49 14.18
C LYS A 53 26.15 11.40 13.50
N ALA A 54 26.61 10.99 12.33
CA ALA A 54 26.30 9.71 11.67
C ALA A 54 26.59 8.45 12.51
N ASN A 55 27.19 8.57 13.71
CA ASN A 55 27.46 7.45 14.63
C ASN A 55 26.36 7.22 15.68
N GLN A 56 25.27 8.00 15.72
CA GLN A 56 24.14 7.73 16.62
C GLN A 56 22.96 7.01 15.95
N LEU A 57 22.87 7.04 14.62
CA LEU A 57 21.81 6.33 13.88
C LEU A 57 22.09 4.82 13.81
N SER A 58 23.37 4.42 13.75
CA SER A 58 23.79 3.02 13.76
C SER A 58 23.57 2.35 15.11
N SER A 59 23.72 3.07 16.22
CA SER A 59 23.46 2.53 17.55
C SER A 59 21.98 2.40 17.88
N LEU A 60 21.11 3.29 17.38
CA LEU A 60 19.65 3.16 17.52
C LEU A 60 19.06 2.04 16.64
N GLN A 61 19.58 1.85 15.42
CA GLN A 61 19.23 0.70 14.58
C GLN A 61 19.67 -0.63 15.22
N MET A 62 20.86 -0.67 15.83
CA MET A 62 21.32 -1.83 16.60
C MET A 62 20.52 -2.03 17.90
N LEU A 63 20.11 -0.96 18.60
CA LEU A 63 19.33 -1.08 19.84
C LEU A 63 17.91 -1.61 19.58
N SER A 64 17.33 -1.27 18.43
CA SER A 64 16.06 -1.83 17.94
C SER A 64 16.18 -3.32 17.62
N MET A 65 17.29 -3.73 16.99
CA MET A 65 17.55 -5.14 16.66
C MET A 65 17.98 -5.98 17.88
N MET A 66 18.66 -5.39 18.86
CA MET A 66 19.14 -6.07 20.08
C MET A 66 18.11 -6.19 21.21
N ARG A 67 16.91 -5.61 21.04
CA ARG A 67 15.81 -5.75 22.01
C ARG A 67 14.87 -6.93 21.73
N GLN A 68 15.26 -7.86 20.86
CA GLN A 68 14.58 -9.15 20.79
C GLN A 68 15.20 -10.11 21.81
N PRO A 69 14.45 -10.58 22.83
CA PRO A 69 14.95 -11.64 23.69
C PRO A 69 15.20 -12.89 22.83
N LEU A 70 16.44 -13.38 22.88
CA LEU A 70 16.79 -14.74 22.45
C LEU A 70 15.93 -15.73 23.26
N GLY A 71 14.77 -16.11 22.71
CA GLY A 71 13.83 -17.00 23.38
C GLY A 71 12.36 -16.85 22.98
N ALA A 72 11.95 -15.83 22.22
CA ALA A 72 10.55 -15.68 21.79
C ALA A 72 10.21 -16.48 20.51
N GLN A 73 10.49 -17.78 20.48
CA GLN A 73 10.07 -18.69 19.40
C GLN A 73 8.63 -19.22 19.59
N GLY A 74 7.74 -18.47 20.24
CA GLY A 74 6.44 -19.00 20.70
C GLY A 74 5.18 -18.34 20.16
N ILE A 75 5.23 -17.15 19.54
CA ILE A 75 4.01 -16.38 19.20
C ILE A 75 4.10 -15.72 17.80
N TYR A 76 5.25 -15.77 17.14
CA TYR A 76 5.50 -15.00 15.92
C TYR A 76 5.81 -15.91 14.73
N GLY A 77 5.26 -15.58 13.56
CA GLY A 77 5.43 -16.36 12.34
C GLY A 77 6.89 -16.41 11.88
N VAL A 78 7.29 -17.53 11.28
CA VAL A 78 8.61 -17.68 10.65
C VAL A 78 8.73 -16.65 9.52
N PRO A 79 9.80 -15.82 9.50
CA PRO A 79 10.04 -14.87 8.42
C PRO A 79 9.96 -15.52 7.05
N THR A 80 9.40 -14.79 6.10
CA THR A 80 9.38 -15.18 4.67
C THR A 80 10.48 -14.40 3.93
N ASP A 81 10.53 -14.51 2.61
CA ASP A 81 11.34 -13.67 1.73
C ASP A 81 10.46 -12.93 0.69
N ALA A 82 9.16 -12.77 0.98
CA ALA A 82 8.20 -12.28 0.01
C ALA A 82 8.44 -10.83 -0.39
N THR A 83 8.74 -9.93 0.55
CA THR A 83 9.11 -8.54 0.22
C THR A 83 10.37 -8.47 -0.64
N ASP A 84 11.32 -9.39 -0.46
CA ASP A 84 12.57 -9.44 -1.21
C ASP A 84 12.38 -10.03 -2.63
N LYS A 85 11.34 -10.86 -2.80
CA LYS A 85 10.91 -11.44 -4.10
C LYS A 85 9.91 -10.59 -4.86
N LEU A 86 9.29 -9.60 -4.23
CA LEU A 86 8.27 -8.80 -4.87
C LEU A 86 8.85 -8.04 -6.05
N THR A 87 8.30 -8.29 -7.24
CA THR A 87 8.65 -7.57 -8.46
C THR A 87 7.57 -6.53 -8.73
N PRO A 88 7.89 -5.22 -8.72
CA PRO A 88 6.95 -4.17 -9.07
C PRO A 88 6.36 -4.39 -10.46
N GLN A 89 5.05 -4.19 -10.59
CA GLN A 89 4.31 -4.31 -11.85
C GLN A 89 3.53 -3.03 -12.11
N ALA A 90 3.50 -2.59 -13.37
CA ALA A 90 2.63 -1.49 -13.78
C ALA A 90 1.21 -2.03 -14.04
N GLN A 91 0.21 -1.24 -13.68
CA GLN A 91 -1.19 -1.53 -13.98
C GLN A 91 -1.45 -1.42 -15.49
N ASN A 92 -2.28 -2.30 -16.04
CA ASN A 92 -2.58 -2.34 -17.47
C ASN A 92 -3.73 -1.40 -17.85
N THR A 93 -4.58 -1.03 -16.88
CA THR A 93 -5.69 -0.07 -17.07
C THR A 93 -5.63 1.05 -16.04
N PRO A 94 -6.23 2.23 -16.28
CA PRO A 94 -6.17 3.36 -15.34
C PRO A 94 -6.80 3.12 -13.95
N ASP A 95 -7.61 2.07 -13.80
CA ASP A 95 -8.39 1.75 -12.60
C ASP A 95 -7.98 0.44 -11.91
N SER A 96 -6.95 -0.25 -12.40
CA SER A 96 -6.53 -1.57 -11.90
C SER A 96 -5.38 -1.55 -10.87
N CYS A 97 -5.13 -0.41 -10.21
CA CYS A 97 -4.09 -0.30 -9.18
C CYS A 97 -4.28 -1.34 -8.06
N GLY A 98 -5.52 -1.55 -7.61
CA GLY A 98 -5.86 -2.54 -6.58
C GLY A 98 -5.54 -3.97 -7.01
N GLN A 99 -5.99 -4.38 -8.19
CA GLN A 99 -5.74 -5.70 -8.76
C GLN A 99 -4.24 -5.94 -8.99
N THR A 100 -3.52 -4.92 -9.45
CA THR A 100 -2.07 -4.98 -9.64
C THR A 100 -1.36 -5.18 -8.29
N SER A 101 -1.74 -4.44 -7.26
CA SER A 101 -1.22 -4.61 -5.90
C SER A 101 -1.50 -6.01 -5.33
N VAL A 102 -2.70 -6.54 -5.55
CA VAL A 102 -3.05 -7.93 -5.19
C VAL A 102 -2.15 -8.93 -5.92
N ALA A 103 -1.99 -8.79 -7.24
CA ALA A 103 -1.16 -9.68 -8.04
C ALA A 103 0.30 -9.68 -7.58
N MET A 104 0.89 -8.51 -7.29
CA MET A 104 2.24 -8.41 -6.74
C MET A 104 2.40 -9.16 -5.41
N CYS A 105 1.46 -8.97 -4.48
CA CYS A 105 1.48 -9.64 -3.17
C CYS A 105 1.32 -11.16 -3.29
N VAL A 106 0.38 -11.62 -4.10
CA VAL A 106 0.14 -13.05 -4.33
C VAL A 106 1.37 -13.69 -4.97
N ASN A 107 1.94 -13.10 -6.01
CA ASN A 107 3.11 -13.64 -6.69
C ASN A 107 4.30 -13.77 -5.73
N ALA A 108 4.51 -12.75 -4.88
CA ALA A 108 5.56 -12.75 -3.86
C ALA A 108 5.41 -13.90 -2.84
N LEU A 109 4.18 -14.20 -2.40
CA LEU A 109 3.91 -15.23 -1.40
C LEU A 109 3.81 -16.65 -1.95
N THR A 110 3.38 -16.79 -3.20
CA THR A 110 2.98 -18.09 -3.77
C THR A 110 3.87 -18.55 -4.93
N GLY A 111 4.67 -17.66 -5.50
CA GLY A 111 5.44 -17.93 -6.72
C GLY A 111 4.60 -17.96 -8.00
N LYS A 112 3.31 -17.62 -7.93
CA LYS A 112 2.45 -17.41 -9.12
C LYS A 112 2.97 -16.25 -9.97
N LYS A 113 2.40 -16.10 -11.16
CA LYS A 113 2.72 -15.04 -12.14
C LYS A 113 1.44 -14.36 -12.62
N LEU A 114 0.64 -13.90 -11.67
CA LEU A 114 -0.59 -13.18 -11.95
C LEU A 114 -0.30 -11.74 -12.38
N ILE A 115 -1.15 -11.22 -13.24
CA ILE A 115 -1.30 -9.79 -13.55
C ILE A 115 -2.68 -9.30 -13.10
N ASP A 116 -2.90 -7.99 -13.18
CA ASP A 116 -4.17 -7.35 -12.84
C ASP A 116 -5.39 -7.95 -13.57
N HIS A 117 -5.28 -8.25 -14.87
CA HIS A 117 -6.35 -8.90 -15.65
C HIS A 117 -6.74 -10.29 -15.10
N ASP A 118 -5.78 -11.05 -14.56
CA ASP A 118 -6.08 -12.35 -13.96
C ASP A 118 -6.88 -12.19 -12.67
N ILE A 119 -6.66 -11.11 -11.92
CA ILE A 119 -7.42 -10.80 -10.71
C ILE A 119 -8.80 -10.27 -11.09
N ASP A 120 -8.87 -9.30 -11.99
CA ASP A 120 -10.13 -8.67 -12.41
C ASP A 120 -11.11 -9.68 -13.03
N SER A 121 -10.62 -10.54 -13.93
CA SER A 121 -11.48 -11.56 -14.58
C SER A 121 -12.08 -12.58 -13.63
N ARG A 122 -11.47 -12.81 -12.45
CA ARG A 122 -11.90 -13.82 -11.47
C ARG A 122 -12.63 -13.22 -10.27
N TYR A 123 -12.24 -12.02 -9.85
CA TYR A 123 -12.69 -11.41 -8.59
C TYR A 123 -13.19 -9.97 -8.76
N GLY A 124 -12.99 -9.34 -9.92
CA GLY A 124 -13.29 -7.93 -10.14
C GLY A 124 -12.57 -7.04 -9.12
N PHE A 125 -13.34 -6.24 -8.37
CA PHE A 125 -12.87 -5.36 -7.31
C PHE A 125 -12.90 -5.99 -5.90
N GLU A 126 -13.21 -7.28 -5.77
CA GLU A 126 -13.20 -7.98 -4.47
C GLU A 126 -11.77 -8.32 -4.02
N LEU A 127 -10.95 -7.31 -3.76
CA LEU A 127 -9.50 -7.47 -3.54
C LEU A 127 -9.15 -8.40 -2.37
N LEU A 128 -9.86 -8.32 -1.25
CA LEU A 128 -9.62 -9.19 -0.09
C LEU A 128 -10.03 -10.65 -0.37
N ASN A 129 -11.07 -10.85 -1.18
CA ASN A 129 -11.47 -12.18 -1.64
C ASN A 129 -10.40 -12.77 -2.57
N ALA A 130 -9.88 -11.98 -3.50
CA ALA A 130 -8.79 -12.37 -4.39
C ALA A 130 -7.52 -12.75 -3.62
N LEU A 131 -7.10 -11.93 -2.64
CA LEU A 131 -5.95 -12.21 -1.80
C LEU A 131 -6.10 -13.57 -1.09
N ASN A 132 -7.22 -13.78 -0.41
CA ASN A 132 -7.48 -15.03 0.31
C ASN A 132 -7.62 -16.23 -0.63
N GLY A 133 -8.35 -16.11 -1.74
CA GLY A 133 -8.53 -17.18 -2.71
C GLY A 133 -7.21 -17.63 -3.33
N GLU A 134 -6.32 -16.68 -3.63
CA GLU A 134 -5.07 -16.98 -4.31
C GLU A 134 -3.92 -17.39 -3.38
N SER A 135 -3.95 -17.02 -2.10
CA SER A 135 -2.86 -17.31 -1.15
C SER A 135 -3.14 -18.41 -0.13
N ARG A 136 -4.39 -18.88 -0.01
CA ARG A 136 -4.78 -19.85 1.01
C ARG A 136 -4.02 -21.18 0.92
N GLU A 137 -3.80 -21.71 -0.28
CA GLU A 137 -3.04 -22.95 -0.48
C GLU A 137 -1.58 -22.82 -0.04
N ALA A 138 -1.03 -21.61 -0.07
CA ALA A 138 0.29 -21.29 0.46
C ALA A 138 0.29 -21.04 1.99
N GLY A 139 -0.86 -21.19 2.65
CA GLY A 139 -1.00 -21.04 4.10
C GLY A 139 -1.09 -19.59 4.57
N TYR A 140 -1.64 -18.69 3.75
CA TYR A 140 -1.84 -17.28 4.11
C TYR A 140 -3.32 -16.90 4.12
N ARG A 141 -3.72 -16.21 5.19
CA ARG A 141 -4.99 -15.49 5.29
C ARG A 141 -4.72 -14.00 5.33
N TRP A 142 -5.49 -13.23 4.59
CA TRP A 142 -5.43 -11.78 4.58
C TRP A 142 -6.58 -11.20 5.40
N ASP A 143 -6.25 -10.23 6.23
CA ASP A 143 -7.17 -9.50 7.09
C ASP A 143 -7.15 -8.00 6.70
N ASP A 144 -8.26 -7.30 6.95
CA ASP A 144 -8.37 -5.85 6.81
C ASP A 144 -8.14 -5.17 8.16
N GLY A 145 -7.06 -4.39 8.23
CA GLY A 145 -6.66 -3.62 9.42
C GLY A 145 -7.33 -2.25 9.54
N GLY A 146 -8.23 -1.88 8.63
CA GLY A 146 -8.84 -0.56 8.58
C GLY A 146 -7.90 0.50 8.03
N GLU A 147 -8.00 1.73 8.51
CA GLU A 147 -7.30 2.86 7.90
C GLU A 147 -5.84 3.01 8.40
N ILE A 148 -5.04 3.72 7.61
CA ILE A 148 -3.70 4.11 8.07
C ILE A 148 -3.80 5.20 9.13
N THR A 149 -3.26 4.89 10.30
CA THR A 149 -3.19 5.79 11.44
C THR A 149 -1.78 5.73 12.04
N PRO A 150 -1.40 6.68 12.91
CA PRO A 150 -0.14 6.59 13.65
C PRO A 150 0.04 5.27 14.42
N GLY A 151 -1.05 4.61 14.83
CA GLY A 151 -1.02 3.30 15.51
C GLY A 151 -0.76 2.11 14.59
N SER A 152 -1.00 2.25 13.28
CA SER A 152 -0.86 1.16 12.31
C SER A 152 0.60 0.80 12.01
N TRP A 153 1.55 1.70 12.29
CA TRP A 153 2.95 1.53 11.92
C TRP A 153 3.67 0.39 12.64
N GLU A 154 3.27 0.05 13.87
CA GLU A 154 3.85 -1.11 14.55
C GLU A 154 3.53 -2.42 13.81
N LEU A 155 2.29 -2.55 13.31
CA LEU A 155 1.87 -3.68 12.49
C LEU A 155 2.60 -3.67 11.15
N ILE A 156 2.61 -2.54 10.45
CA ILE A 156 3.25 -2.42 9.13
C ILE A 156 4.74 -2.74 9.22
N ASP A 157 5.47 -2.11 10.15
CA ASP A 157 6.91 -2.31 10.35
C ASP A 157 7.21 -3.79 10.65
N ARG A 158 6.39 -4.43 11.49
CA ARG A 158 6.53 -5.86 11.78
C ARG A 158 6.32 -6.71 10.52
N LYS A 159 5.26 -6.46 9.76
CA LYS A 159 4.94 -7.22 8.55
C LYS A 159 6.05 -7.13 7.52
N VAL A 160 6.47 -5.91 7.17
CA VAL A 160 7.40 -5.72 6.04
C VAL A 160 8.86 -5.93 6.42
N ASN A 161 9.27 -5.66 7.67
CA ASN A 161 10.69 -5.79 8.06
C ASN A 161 11.02 -7.09 8.79
N VAL A 162 10.09 -7.62 9.59
CA VAL A 162 10.33 -8.83 10.40
C VAL A 162 9.75 -10.06 9.73
N GLU A 163 8.47 -10.04 9.37
CA GLU A 163 7.81 -11.17 8.71
C GLU A 163 8.14 -11.25 7.21
N LYS A 164 8.66 -10.15 6.64
CA LYS A 164 8.98 -10.00 5.22
C LYS A 164 7.77 -10.22 4.31
N ILE A 165 6.60 -9.81 4.77
CA ILE A 165 5.31 -9.91 4.07
C ILE A 165 4.90 -8.50 3.61
N PRO A 166 4.57 -8.31 2.32
CA PRO A 166 4.11 -7.02 1.82
C PRO A 166 2.73 -6.64 2.38
N VAL A 167 2.48 -5.33 2.49
CA VAL A 167 1.22 -4.76 3.00
C VAL A 167 0.60 -3.87 1.92
N ILE A 168 -0.69 -4.03 1.64
CA ILE A 168 -1.41 -3.19 0.68
C ILE A 168 -2.12 -2.07 1.45
N VAL A 169 -2.03 -0.84 0.95
CA VAL A 169 -2.72 0.32 1.52
C VAL A 169 -3.44 1.11 0.43
N ALA A 170 -4.62 1.62 0.77
CA ALA A 170 -5.34 2.59 -0.05
C ALA A 170 -5.03 4.02 0.41
N LEU A 171 -4.69 4.88 -0.54
CA LEU A 171 -4.29 6.28 -0.32
C LEU A 171 -4.98 7.19 -1.33
N ASN A 172 -4.92 8.50 -1.10
CA ASN A 172 -5.37 9.51 -2.05
C ASN A 172 -4.52 10.79 -1.93
N GLY A 173 -4.90 11.82 -2.68
CA GLY A 173 -4.30 13.15 -2.60
C GLY A 173 -3.13 13.36 -3.57
N PRO A 174 -2.60 14.59 -3.64
CA PRO A 174 -1.74 15.03 -4.74
C PRO A 174 -0.43 14.25 -4.88
N GLU A 175 0.05 13.59 -3.83
CA GLU A 175 1.29 12.79 -3.87
C GLU A 175 1.06 11.38 -4.44
N PHE A 176 -0.08 10.77 -4.10
CA PHE A 176 -0.37 9.35 -4.38
C PHE A 176 -1.37 9.18 -5.52
N SER A 177 -2.40 10.03 -5.58
CA SER A 177 -3.40 10.08 -6.64
C SER A 177 -3.68 11.54 -7.03
N PRO A 178 -2.87 12.16 -7.89
CA PRO A 178 -3.09 13.53 -8.36
C PRO A 178 -4.48 13.77 -8.98
N SER A 179 -5.10 12.72 -9.50
CA SER A 179 -6.45 12.74 -10.07
C SER A 179 -7.59 12.78 -9.03
N GLY A 180 -7.29 12.47 -7.76
CA GLY A 180 -8.30 12.34 -6.70
C GLY A 180 -9.13 11.06 -6.73
N ARG A 181 -8.90 10.16 -7.70
CA ARG A 181 -9.61 8.88 -7.84
C ARG A 181 -9.24 7.85 -6.77
N GLY A 182 -8.27 8.17 -5.90
CA GLY A 182 -7.64 7.20 -5.02
C GLY A 182 -6.54 6.42 -5.74
N HIS A 183 -5.65 5.80 -4.97
CA HIS A 183 -4.58 4.96 -5.45
C HIS A 183 -4.25 3.88 -4.42
N ILE A 184 -4.04 2.65 -4.87
CA ILE A 184 -3.69 1.51 -4.02
C ILE A 184 -2.25 1.13 -4.31
N VAL A 185 -1.45 0.99 -3.25
CA VAL A 185 -0.02 0.70 -3.34
C VAL A 185 0.39 -0.42 -2.39
N THR A 186 1.57 -0.99 -2.62
CA THR A 186 2.09 -2.08 -1.80
C THR A 186 3.35 -1.65 -1.06
N ILE A 187 3.29 -1.53 0.27
CA ILE A 187 4.45 -1.27 1.14
C ILE A 187 5.29 -2.54 1.26
N ILE A 188 6.59 -2.40 1.04
CA ILE A 188 7.55 -3.53 1.03
C ILE A 188 8.69 -3.38 2.04
N LYS A 189 8.93 -2.16 2.55
CA LYS A 189 9.98 -1.91 3.55
C LYS A 189 9.72 -0.58 4.25
N THR A 190 10.12 -0.49 5.51
CA THR A 190 10.20 0.80 6.22
C THR A 190 11.55 0.96 6.92
N GLU A 191 12.06 2.19 6.97
CA GLU A 191 13.32 2.54 7.61
C GLU A 191 13.17 3.86 8.38
N GLY A 192 12.92 3.76 9.68
CA GLY A 192 12.59 4.93 10.49
C GLY A 192 11.27 5.56 10.02
N ASP A 193 11.35 6.77 9.46
CA ASP A 193 10.21 7.49 8.87
C ASP A 193 10.05 7.20 7.37
N THR A 194 11.05 6.61 6.70
CA THR A 194 10.98 6.32 5.26
C THR A 194 10.15 5.08 5.00
N VAL A 195 9.28 5.14 3.98
CA VAL A 195 8.45 4.04 3.50
C VAL A 195 8.79 3.76 2.04
N HIS A 196 9.14 2.51 1.73
CA HIS A 196 9.32 2.03 0.36
C HIS A 196 8.08 1.27 -0.08
N PHE A 197 7.52 1.63 -1.22
CA PHE A 197 6.33 0.99 -1.77
C PHE A 197 6.47 0.73 -3.26
N ALA A 198 5.94 -0.41 -3.72
CA ALA A 198 5.75 -0.70 -5.13
C ALA A 198 4.48 0.03 -5.62
N ASP A 199 4.64 0.81 -6.68
CA ASP A 199 3.60 1.69 -7.22
C ASP A 199 3.05 1.14 -8.54
N PRO A 200 1.80 0.64 -8.57
CA PRO A 200 1.15 0.19 -9.79
C PRO A 200 1.08 1.23 -10.92
N ALA A 201 1.04 2.52 -10.60
CA ALA A 201 0.94 3.55 -11.64
C ALA A 201 2.21 3.65 -12.51
N THR A 202 3.36 3.22 -11.97
CA THR A 202 4.66 3.31 -12.64
C THR A 202 5.36 1.97 -12.82
N GLY A 203 4.94 0.93 -12.10
CA GLY A 203 5.66 -0.34 -12.03
C GLY A 203 7.03 -0.22 -11.40
N GLN A 204 7.23 0.75 -10.50
CA GLN A 204 8.51 1.00 -9.83
C GLN A 204 8.35 1.05 -8.31
N VAL A 205 9.46 0.87 -7.60
CA VAL A 205 9.53 1.20 -6.18
C VAL A 205 9.71 2.70 -6.02
N ARG A 206 8.86 3.31 -5.20
CA ARG A 206 8.95 4.71 -4.78
C ARG A 206 9.15 4.78 -3.28
N THR A 207 9.55 5.97 -2.83
CA THR A 207 9.75 6.27 -1.41
C THR A 207 8.89 7.46 -0.99
N THR A 208 8.37 7.40 0.22
CA THR A 208 7.66 8.51 0.89
C THR A 208 7.97 8.44 2.40
N THR A 209 7.24 9.20 3.22
CA THR A 209 7.32 9.16 4.67
C THR A 209 6.07 8.58 5.32
N LYS A 210 6.21 8.05 6.54
CA LYS A 210 5.06 7.64 7.36
C LYS A 210 4.14 8.82 7.61
N HIS A 211 4.71 10.00 7.85
CA HIS A 211 3.95 11.23 8.00
C HIS A 211 3.10 11.54 6.76
N ALA A 212 3.67 11.47 5.55
CA ALA A 212 2.94 11.74 4.31
C ALA A 212 1.78 10.76 4.11
N MET A 213 1.98 9.46 4.36
CA MET A 213 0.89 8.49 4.26
C MET A 213 -0.20 8.70 5.33
N ASN A 214 0.15 9.09 6.57
CA ASN A 214 -0.85 9.43 7.61
C ASN A 214 -1.66 10.68 7.25
N MET A 215 -1.06 11.63 6.52
CA MET A 215 -1.71 12.89 6.12
C MET A 215 -2.44 12.79 4.79
N ALA A 216 -2.31 11.65 4.09
CA ALA A 216 -3.00 11.41 2.83
C ALA A 216 -4.52 11.46 3.05
N PRO A 217 -5.28 12.18 2.21
CA PRO A 217 -6.73 12.11 2.22
C PRO A 217 -7.21 10.67 2.03
N SER A 218 -8.42 10.38 2.51
CA SER A 218 -9.03 9.06 2.32
C SER A 218 -9.23 8.73 0.84
N HIS A 219 -9.03 7.46 0.51
CA HIS A 219 -9.44 6.88 -0.77
C HIS A 219 -10.97 7.01 -0.95
N PRO A 220 -11.48 7.42 -2.12
CA PRO A 220 -12.92 7.66 -2.31
C PRO A 220 -13.80 6.43 -2.04
N ASP A 221 -13.25 5.25 -2.33
CA ASP A 221 -13.93 3.96 -2.15
C ASP A 221 -13.71 3.33 -0.76
N GLY A 222 -13.05 4.04 0.16
CA GLY A 222 -12.71 3.58 1.51
C GLY A 222 -11.23 3.24 1.67
N ASN A 223 -10.69 3.52 2.86
CA ASN A 223 -9.31 3.16 3.21
C ASN A 223 -9.24 1.75 3.78
N PHE A 224 -8.11 1.10 3.55
CA PHE A 224 -7.82 -0.21 4.13
C PHE A 224 -6.31 -0.44 4.24
N ILE A 225 -5.95 -1.38 5.10
CA ILE A 225 -4.63 -1.98 5.21
C ILE A 225 -4.85 -3.48 5.10
N PHE A 226 -4.46 -4.08 3.97
CA PHE A 226 -4.45 -5.54 3.88
C PHE A 226 -3.09 -6.08 4.27
N TYR A 227 -3.11 -7.01 5.21
CA TYR A 227 -1.92 -7.72 5.68
C TYR A 227 -2.19 -9.21 5.78
N ALA A 228 -1.19 -10.02 5.47
CA ALA A 228 -1.31 -11.47 5.59
C ALA A 228 -0.88 -11.96 6.97
N THR A 229 -1.55 -13.01 7.45
CA THR A 229 -1.12 -13.85 8.56
C THR A 229 -0.86 -15.26 8.03
N ARG A 230 0.17 -15.91 8.56
CA ARG A 230 0.44 -17.30 8.23
C ARG A 230 -0.49 -18.18 9.05
N GLU A 231 -1.27 -19.01 8.38
CA GLU A 231 -2.04 -20.05 9.04
C GLU A 231 -1.04 -21.13 9.50
N GLN A 232 -0.99 -21.39 10.81
CA GLN A 232 -0.22 -22.54 11.28
C GLN A 232 -0.86 -23.80 10.69
N PRO A 233 -0.06 -24.73 10.15
CA PRO A 233 -0.60 -26.04 9.82
C PRO A 233 -1.19 -26.61 11.11
N ALA A 234 -2.45 -27.07 11.04
CA ALA A 234 -3.04 -27.81 12.14
C ALA A 234 -2.05 -28.93 12.52
N LEU A 235 -1.55 -28.91 13.75
CA LEU A 235 -0.68 -29.98 14.24
C LEU A 235 -1.40 -31.30 13.94
N PRO A 236 -0.74 -32.29 13.32
CA PRO A 236 -1.36 -33.59 13.16
C PRO A 236 -1.80 -34.05 14.54
N LEU A 237 -3.11 -34.29 14.70
CA LEU A 237 -3.63 -35.02 15.84
C LEU A 237 -2.91 -36.37 15.80
N PHE A 238 -1.86 -36.52 16.62
CA PHE A 238 -1.26 -37.82 16.84
C PHE A 238 -2.41 -38.72 17.33
N PRO A 239 -2.80 -39.77 16.58
CA PRO A 239 -3.67 -40.78 17.16
C PRO A 239 -2.87 -41.39 18.31
N GLY A 240 -3.36 -41.17 19.53
CA GLY A 240 -2.72 -41.66 20.74
C GLY A 240 -2.54 -43.16 20.69
N VAL A 241 -1.34 -43.57 21.09
CA VAL A 241 -0.94 -44.79 21.83
C VAL A 241 -1.74 -46.06 21.56
#